data_AF-A0AAX1EF70-F1
#
_entry.id   AF-A0AAX1EF70-F1
#
_cell.length_a   1.000
_cell.length_b   1.000
_cell.length_c   1.000
_cell.angle_alpha   90.00
_cell.angle_beta   90.00
_cell.angle_gamma   90.00
#
_symmetry.space_group_name_H-M   'P 1'
#
loop_
_entity.id
_entity.type
_entity.pdbx_description
1 polymer ?
#
loop_
_entity_poly.entity_id
_entity_poly.type
_entity_poly.pdbx_seq_one_letter_code
_entity_poly.pdbx_strand_id
1 'polypeptide(L)'
;MDLNLQHDKKNKRFYVEIDNKESELKYKKVDEKTLDFFTTFVPADQRGQGIAAKITDFALRHAKKNNYKVLPTCPFVKNYIDNHPEYKDLVVKESDSEEEDNKSLKKYWPLVSLILVSILAGLALLWQTGGGMRAWMHYYMGVFLVIFSTLKVFHPLDFADGFEMYDIIAKRSRVYAYCYPLIELFLGLAFLSFFLPILTYIVTIIIFTIGSVGVIQALQEGLDIKCPCMGTVLDVPLSTVTLTEDISMAVMAFILLVISII
;
A
#
# COMPACT_ATOMS: atom_id res chain seq x y z
N MET A 1 25.42 22.16 28.47
CA MET A 1 24.00 22.49 28.67
C MET A 1 23.30 21.22 29.10
N ASP A 2 23.02 21.12 30.39
CA ASP A 2 22.32 20.00 31.00
C ASP A 2 20.83 20.14 30.66
N LEU A 3 20.30 19.15 29.95
CA LEU A 3 18.89 19.09 29.58
C LEU A 3 18.13 18.31 30.65
N ASN A 4 17.00 18.84 31.11
CA ASN A 4 16.13 18.14 32.05
C ASN A 4 15.31 17.06 31.31
N LEU A 5 15.96 15.93 31.02
CA LEU A 5 15.36 14.79 30.33
C LEU A 5 14.43 14.01 31.26
N GLN A 6 13.22 13.75 30.79
CA GLN A 6 12.17 13.10 31.56
C GLN A 6 11.68 11.84 30.85
N HIS A 7 11.23 10.85 31.63
CA HIS A 7 10.59 9.64 31.15
C HIS A 7 9.13 9.60 31.59
N ASP A 8 8.22 9.73 30.63
CA ASP A 8 6.79 9.58 30.85
C ASP A 8 6.36 8.17 30.45
N LYS A 9 6.22 7.30 31.45
CA LYS A 9 5.79 5.91 31.26
C LYS A 9 4.34 5.79 30.80
N LYS A 10 3.48 6.74 31.17
CA LYS A 10 2.05 6.71 30.84
C LYS A 10 1.83 6.98 29.36
N ASN A 11 2.51 8.00 28.84
CA ASN A 11 2.45 8.36 27.43
C ASN A 11 3.53 7.69 26.57
N LYS A 12 4.32 6.78 27.18
CA LYS A 12 5.38 6.00 26.52
C LYS A 12 6.35 6.87 25.72
N ARG A 13 6.89 7.89 26.37
CA ARG A 13 7.82 8.85 25.73
C ARG A 13 8.95 9.27 26.65
N PHE A 14 10.08 9.63 26.05
CA PHE A 14 11.17 10.37 26.67
C PHE A 14 11.15 11.78 26.10
N TYR A 15 11.26 12.80 26.93
CA TYR A 15 11.11 14.18 26.45
C TYR A 15 11.95 15.17 27.23
N VAL A 16 12.14 16.35 26.65
CA VAL A 16 12.67 17.54 27.29
C VAL A 16 11.85 18.74 26.83
N GLU A 17 11.63 19.66 27.74
CA GLU A 17 10.97 20.93 27.45
C GLU A 17 11.98 22.07 27.52
N ILE A 18 12.04 22.88 26.46
CA ILE A 18 12.90 24.06 26.35
C ILE A 18 12.03 25.18 25.75
N ASP A 19 12.00 26.35 26.38
CA ASP A 19 11.21 27.50 25.94
C ASP A 19 9.73 27.16 25.65
N ASN A 20 9.12 26.35 26.53
CA ASN A 20 7.72 25.91 26.43
C ASN A 20 7.42 25.07 25.16
N LYS A 21 8.46 24.45 24.58
CA LYS A 21 8.35 23.51 23.46
C LYS A 21 8.97 22.16 23.83
N GLU A 22 8.27 21.09 23.49
CA GLU A 22 8.72 19.73 23.79
C GLU A 22 9.46 19.11 22.60
N SER A 23 10.63 18.54 22.89
CA SER A 23 11.30 17.56 22.04
C SER A 23 11.12 16.18 22.65
N GLU A 24 10.82 15.17 21.84
CA GLU A 24 10.43 13.85 22.34
C GLU A 24 10.94 12.67 21.51
N LEU A 25 11.06 11.52 22.16
CA LEU A 25 11.21 10.20 21.56
C LEU A 25 10.07 9.32 22.09
N LYS A 26 9.21 8.82 21.20
CA LYS A 26 8.11 7.92 21.53
C LYS A 26 8.49 6.47 21.35
N TYR A 27 7.94 5.61 22.20
CA TYR A 27 8.13 4.17 22.12
C TYR A 27 6.84 3.39 22.30
N LYS A 28 6.83 2.15 21.83
CA LYS A 28 5.81 1.14 22.16
C LYS A 28 6.49 -0.14 22.63
N LYS A 29 5.78 -0.95 23.41
CA LYS A 29 6.24 -2.29 23.77
C LYS A 29 5.89 -3.23 22.62
N VAL A 30 6.86 -3.97 22.10
CA VAL A 30 6.63 -5.07 21.14
C VAL A 30 6.20 -6.31 21.91
N ASP A 31 6.93 -6.60 22.99
CA ASP A 31 6.65 -7.66 23.96
C ASP A 31 7.03 -7.20 25.39
N GLU A 32 7.13 -8.11 26.35
CA GLU A 32 7.49 -7.78 27.74
C GLU A 32 8.90 -7.22 27.92
N LYS A 33 9.84 -7.53 27.02
CA LYS A 33 11.27 -7.22 27.07
C LYS A 33 11.79 -6.42 25.87
N THR A 34 10.94 -6.02 24.92
CA THR A 34 11.34 -5.28 23.73
C THR A 34 10.59 -3.95 23.58
N LEU A 35 11.34 -2.86 23.38
CA LEU A 35 10.82 -1.53 23.10
C LEU A 35 11.09 -1.14 21.64
N ASP A 36 10.05 -0.74 20.91
CA ASP A 36 10.19 -0.13 19.59
C ASP A 36 10.24 1.39 19.72
N PHE A 37 11.38 1.97 19.34
CA PHE A 37 11.60 3.41 19.28
C PHE A 37 11.26 3.90 17.87
N PHE A 38 10.03 4.37 17.70
CA PHE A 38 9.44 4.57 16.37
C PHE A 38 9.36 6.03 15.92
N THR A 39 9.53 7.02 16.81
CA THR A 39 9.48 8.44 16.42
C THR A 39 10.32 9.31 17.33
N THR A 40 11.16 10.15 16.74
CA THR A 40 11.87 11.26 17.39
C THR A 40 11.41 12.57 16.78
N PHE A 41 11.13 13.57 17.61
CA PHE A 41 10.71 14.90 17.19
C PHE A 41 11.49 16.00 17.94
N VAL A 42 11.93 17.01 17.19
CA VAL A 42 12.52 18.26 17.71
C VAL A 42 11.91 19.43 16.93
N PRO A 43 11.37 20.46 17.63
CA PRO A 43 10.86 21.68 17.01
C PRO A 43 11.88 22.32 16.07
N ALA A 44 11.42 22.91 14.96
CA ALA A 44 12.31 23.37 13.88
C ALA A 44 13.38 24.37 14.34
N ASP A 45 13.02 25.27 15.25
CA ASP A 45 13.90 26.29 15.83
C ASP A 45 14.92 25.73 16.84
N GLN A 46 14.74 24.49 17.28
CA GLN A 46 15.62 23.80 18.22
C GLN A 46 16.49 22.71 17.55
N ARG A 47 16.34 22.52 16.22
CA ARG A 47 17.13 21.55 15.45
C ARG A 47 18.59 21.97 15.35
N GLY A 48 19.46 20.99 15.07
CA GLY A 48 20.91 21.22 14.94
C GLY A 48 21.66 21.36 16.27
N GLN A 49 20.96 21.41 17.40
CA GLN A 49 21.56 21.60 18.73
C GLN A 49 21.87 20.27 19.47
N GLY A 50 21.75 19.13 18.79
CA GLY A 50 22.01 17.81 19.38
C GLY A 50 20.95 17.30 20.38
N ILE A 51 19.78 17.93 20.45
CA ILE A 51 18.70 17.56 21.39
C ILE A 51 18.20 16.13 21.12
N ALA A 52 17.92 15.79 19.87
CA ALA A 52 17.46 14.46 19.48
C ALA A 52 18.45 13.37 19.92
N ALA A 53 19.75 13.60 19.71
CA ALA A 53 20.82 12.70 20.15
C ALA A 53 20.81 12.48 21.67
N LYS A 54 20.67 13.56 22.47
CA LYS A 54 20.60 13.47 23.93
C LYS A 54 19.36 12.70 24.42
N ILE A 55 18.20 12.89 23.79
CA ILE A 55 16.98 12.15 24.13
C ILE A 55 17.16 10.67 23.76
N THR A 56 17.71 10.38 22.59
CA THR A 56 17.97 9.00 22.12
C THR A 56 18.97 8.29 23.05
N ASP A 57 20.07 8.93 23.42
CA ASP A 57 21.03 8.40 24.38
C ASP A 57 20.37 8.05 25.72
N PHE A 58 19.56 8.96 26.26
CA PHE A 58 18.83 8.76 27.51
C PHE A 58 17.86 7.57 27.44
N ALA A 59 17.14 7.44 26.33
CA ALA A 59 16.22 6.33 26.09
C ALA A 59 16.96 4.98 25.94
N LEU A 60 18.08 4.95 25.22
CA LEU A 60 18.90 3.74 25.06
C LEU A 60 19.54 3.31 26.38
N ARG A 61 20.02 4.26 27.20
CA ARG A 61 20.48 3.98 28.56
C ARG A 61 19.38 3.44 29.45
N HIS A 62 18.16 3.98 29.32
CA HIS A 62 17.00 3.44 30.01
C HIS A 62 16.73 1.99 29.60
N ALA A 63 16.75 1.70 28.29
CA ALA A 63 16.58 0.34 27.79
C ALA A 63 17.66 -0.61 28.36
N LYS A 64 18.93 -0.22 28.27
CA LYS A 64 20.07 -0.97 28.82
C LYS A 64 19.93 -1.25 30.31
N LYS A 65 19.63 -0.22 31.10
CA LYS A 65 19.49 -0.32 32.57
C LYS A 65 18.38 -1.27 33.00
N ASN A 66 17.30 -1.36 32.21
CA ASN A 66 16.16 -2.20 32.51
C ASN A 66 16.17 -3.54 31.75
N ASN A 67 17.29 -3.90 31.11
CA ASN A 67 17.44 -5.11 30.29
C ASN A 67 16.39 -5.24 29.17
N TYR A 68 15.97 -4.11 28.59
CA TYR A 68 15.15 -4.12 27.38
C TYR A 68 16.01 -4.29 26.13
N LYS A 69 15.48 -5.06 25.17
CA LYS A 69 15.91 -5.00 23.78
C LYS A 69 15.23 -3.84 23.07
N VAL A 70 15.87 -3.34 22.00
CA VAL A 70 15.41 -2.18 21.25
C VAL A 70 15.20 -2.57 19.79
N LEU A 71 14.03 -2.25 19.26
CA LEU A 71 13.72 -2.24 17.84
C LEU A 71 13.77 -0.77 17.36
N PRO A 72 14.79 -0.36 16.57
CA PRO A 72 14.97 1.04 16.20
C PRO A 72 14.23 1.41 14.90
N THR A 73 12.89 1.37 14.89
CA THR A 73 12.09 1.69 13.69
C THR A 73 12.27 3.15 13.22
N CYS A 74 12.54 4.07 14.15
CA CYS A 74 12.84 5.46 13.80
C CYS A 74 14.20 5.55 13.07
N PRO A 75 14.26 6.14 11.85
CA PRO A 75 15.51 6.28 11.10
C PRO A 75 16.60 7.03 11.86
N PHE A 76 16.22 8.04 12.66
CA PHE A 76 17.17 8.79 13.48
C PHE A 76 17.81 7.90 14.56
N VAL A 77 17.01 7.05 15.22
CA VAL A 77 17.51 6.14 16.27
C VAL A 77 18.40 5.07 15.66
N LYS A 78 18.02 4.49 14.51
CA LYS A 78 18.84 3.54 13.77
C LYS A 78 20.21 4.14 13.45
N ASN A 79 20.23 5.31 12.81
CA ASN A 79 21.47 6.03 12.50
C ASN A 79 22.28 6.41 13.76
N TYR A 80 21.60 6.75 14.88
CA TYR A 80 22.29 7.02 16.14
C TYR A 80 23.04 5.77 16.64
N ILE A 81 22.39 4.61 16.68
CA ILE A 81 22.99 3.35 17.14
C ILE A 81 24.13 2.90 16.21
N ASP A 82 24.00 3.09 14.90
CA ASP A 82 25.05 2.74 13.94
C ASP A 82 26.36 3.48 14.23
N ASN A 83 26.26 4.74 14.69
CA ASN A 83 27.38 5.58 15.10
C ASN A 83 27.81 5.39 16.57
N HIS A 84 27.09 4.59 17.37
CA HIS A 84 27.35 4.35 18.80
C HIS A 84 27.39 2.84 19.09
N PRO A 85 28.53 2.17 18.82
CA PRO A 85 28.67 0.70 18.92
C PRO A 85 28.30 0.10 20.28
N GLU A 86 28.38 0.88 21.36
CA GLU A 86 28.03 0.49 22.73
C GLU A 86 26.56 0.14 22.95
N TYR A 87 25.69 0.43 21.97
CA TYR A 87 24.26 0.11 21.99
C TYR A 87 23.88 -1.01 21.02
N LYS A 88 24.82 -1.54 20.21
CA LYS A 88 24.54 -2.61 19.24
C LYS A 88 24.05 -3.90 19.89
N ASP A 89 24.43 -4.16 21.14
CA ASP A 89 24.00 -5.30 21.95
C ASP A 89 22.52 -5.20 22.41
N LEU A 90 21.95 -3.99 22.43
CA LEU A 90 20.55 -3.76 22.75
C LEU A 90 19.63 -4.07 21.56
N VAL A 91 20.15 -3.96 20.34
CA VAL A 91 19.34 -4.12 19.13
C VAL A 91 18.90 -5.58 19.01
N VAL A 92 17.61 -5.79 18.79
CA VAL A 92 17.10 -7.10 18.35
C VAL A 92 17.75 -7.39 17.01
N LYS A 93 18.60 -8.42 16.93
CA LYS A 93 19.21 -8.84 15.66
C LYS A 93 18.08 -9.22 14.71
N GLU A 94 18.18 -8.81 13.44
CA GLU A 94 17.25 -9.07 12.33
C GLU A 94 17.16 -10.58 11.96
N SER A 95 17.01 -11.47 12.94
CA SER A 95 16.78 -12.91 12.76
C SER A 95 15.41 -13.33 13.29
N ASP A 96 14.41 -12.46 13.09
CA ASP A 96 12.97 -12.76 13.18
C ASP A 96 12.30 -12.32 11.86
N SER A 97 12.90 -12.74 10.74
CA SER A 97 12.48 -12.47 9.36
C SER A 97 11.12 -13.09 8.99
N GLU A 98 10.43 -13.75 9.91
CA GLU A 98 9.10 -14.35 9.66
C GLU A 98 7.94 -13.39 9.93
N GLU A 99 8.09 -12.33 10.74
CA GLU A 99 6.98 -11.40 11.02
C GLU A 99 6.91 -10.19 10.08
N GLU A 100 8.02 -9.71 9.51
CA GLU A 100 8.02 -8.55 8.61
C GLU A 100 7.53 -8.91 7.19
N ASP A 101 7.87 -10.11 6.70
CA ASP A 101 7.35 -10.66 5.43
C ASP A 101 5.86 -11.00 5.54
N ASN A 102 5.42 -11.53 6.69
CA ASN A 102 4.00 -11.80 6.96
C ASN A 102 3.18 -10.50 7.04
N LYS A 103 3.75 -9.39 7.52
CA LYS A 103 3.08 -8.08 7.53
C LYS A 103 2.98 -7.45 6.14
N SER A 104 3.99 -7.69 5.30
CA SER A 104 3.99 -7.30 3.88
C SER A 104 2.96 -8.10 3.07
N LEU A 105 2.93 -9.43 3.22
CA LEU A 105 1.98 -10.30 2.53
C LEU A 105 0.53 -10.14 3.02
N LYS A 106 0.32 -9.97 4.33
CA LYS A 106 -1.02 -9.67 4.88
C LYS A 106 -1.61 -8.37 4.34
N LYS A 107 -0.77 -7.39 3.98
CA LYS A 107 -1.19 -6.16 3.30
C LYS A 107 -1.93 -6.48 2.01
N TYR A 108 -1.38 -7.38 1.19
CA TYR A 108 -1.95 -7.78 -0.10
C TYR A 108 -3.00 -8.90 0.00
N TRP A 109 -3.33 -9.40 1.19
CA TRP A 109 -4.27 -10.52 1.37
C TRP A 109 -5.63 -10.30 0.70
N PRO A 110 -6.29 -9.13 0.80
CA PRO A 110 -7.59 -8.94 0.16
C PRO A 110 -7.48 -8.97 -1.38
N LEU A 111 -6.38 -8.48 -1.95
CA LEU A 111 -6.11 -8.54 -3.39
C LEU A 111 -5.86 -9.98 -3.85
N VAL A 112 -4.98 -10.70 -3.16
CA VAL A 112 -4.68 -12.11 -3.46
C VAL A 112 -5.95 -12.94 -3.36
N SER A 113 -6.80 -12.68 -2.36
CA SER A 113 -8.09 -13.31 -2.22
C SER A 113 -9.00 -13.03 -3.42
N LEU A 114 -9.08 -11.79 -3.90
CA LEU A 114 -9.87 -11.42 -5.07
C LEU A 114 -9.41 -12.13 -6.34
N ILE A 115 -8.08 -12.14 -6.59
CA ILE A 115 -7.49 -12.84 -7.73
C ILE A 115 -7.77 -14.34 -7.66
N LEU A 116 -7.55 -14.96 -6.49
CA LEU A 116 -7.78 -16.39 -6.28
C LEU A 116 -9.26 -16.77 -6.49
N VAL A 117 -10.18 -15.99 -5.92
CA VAL A 117 -11.63 -16.21 -6.11
C VAL A 117 -12.00 -16.09 -7.58
N SER A 118 -11.46 -15.11 -8.31
CA SER A 118 -11.72 -14.92 -9.73
C SER A 118 -11.19 -16.07 -10.59
N ILE A 119 -9.99 -16.59 -10.27
CA ILE A 119 -9.40 -17.78 -10.92
C ILE A 119 -10.28 -19.01 -10.69
N LEU A 120 -10.67 -19.27 -9.44
CA LEU A 120 -11.49 -20.42 -9.06
C LEU A 120 -12.89 -20.33 -9.69
N ALA A 121 -13.50 -19.14 -9.71
CA ALA A 121 -14.77 -18.91 -10.38
C ALA A 121 -14.66 -19.13 -11.90
N GLY A 122 -13.60 -18.65 -12.54
CA GLY A 122 -13.34 -18.89 -13.96
C GLY A 122 -13.17 -20.38 -14.28
N LEU A 123 -12.47 -21.14 -13.42
CA LEU A 123 -12.33 -22.59 -13.54
C LEU A 123 -13.67 -23.32 -13.34
N ALA A 124 -14.47 -22.90 -12.36
CA ALA A 124 -15.79 -23.47 -12.12
C ALA A 124 -16.76 -23.23 -13.28
N LEU A 125 -16.74 -22.03 -13.86
CA LEU A 125 -17.53 -21.70 -15.06
C LEU A 125 -17.06 -22.51 -16.27
N LEU A 126 -15.74 -22.64 -16.47
CA LEU A 126 -15.18 -23.49 -17.53
C LEU A 126 -15.62 -24.95 -17.38
N TRP A 127 -15.63 -25.47 -16.15
CA TRP A 127 -16.09 -26.83 -15.86
C TRP A 127 -17.56 -27.01 -16.25
N GLN A 128 -18.40 -26.02 -15.98
CA GLN A 128 -19.84 -26.07 -16.27
C GLN A 128 -20.16 -25.93 -17.76
N THR A 129 -19.54 -24.99 -18.46
CA THR A 129 -19.87 -24.70 -19.88
C THR A 129 -19.08 -25.56 -20.85
N GLY A 130 -17.96 -26.14 -20.40
CA GLY A 130 -16.92 -26.64 -21.29
C GLY A 130 -16.21 -25.49 -22.02
N GLY A 131 -15.09 -25.82 -22.67
CA GLY A 131 -14.30 -24.86 -23.44
C GLY A 131 -12.80 -25.08 -23.31
N GLY A 132 -12.03 -24.24 -24.01
CA GLY A 132 -10.56 -24.21 -23.90
C GLY A 132 -10.07 -22.99 -23.11
N MET A 133 -8.75 -22.75 -23.17
CA MET A 133 -8.09 -21.62 -22.50
C MET A 133 -8.73 -20.26 -22.80
N ARG A 134 -9.24 -20.07 -24.03
CA ARG A 134 -9.97 -18.85 -24.43
C ARG A 134 -11.21 -18.60 -23.57
N ALA A 135 -12.05 -19.62 -23.39
CA ALA A 135 -13.26 -19.49 -22.60
C ALA A 135 -12.93 -19.23 -21.13
N TRP A 136 -11.89 -19.89 -20.61
CA TRP A 136 -11.40 -19.64 -19.25
C TRP A 136 -10.94 -18.20 -19.05
N MET A 137 -10.16 -17.64 -19.99
CA MET A 137 -9.73 -16.25 -19.95
C MET A 137 -10.93 -15.28 -19.92
N HIS A 138 -11.98 -15.55 -20.71
CA HIS A 138 -13.22 -14.77 -20.66
C HIS A 138 -13.87 -14.79 -19.27
N TYR A 139 -14.03 -15.98 -18.69
CA TYR A 139 -14.67 -16.12 -17.39
C TYR A 139 -13.84 -15.48 -16.28
N TYR A 140 -12.52 -15.69 -16.30
CA TYR A 140 -11.62 -15.05 -15.37
C TYR A 140 -11.70 -13.53 -15.46
N MET A 141 -11.50 -12.94 -16.65
CA MET A 141 -11.56 -11.49 -16.84
C MET A 141 -12.93 -10.92 -16.47
N GLY A 142 -14.00 -11.61 -16.86
CA GLY A 142 -15.36 -11.19 -16.59
C GLY A 142 -15.67 -11.14 -15.10
N VAL A 143 -15.39 -12.23 -14.35
CA VAL A 143 -15.57 -12.27 -12.89
C VAL A 143 -14.69 -11.22 -12.21
N PHE A 144 -13.43 -11.15 -12.62
CA PHE A 144 -12.46 -10.23 -12.03
C PHE A 144 -12.91 -8.77 -12.14
N LEU A 145 -13.29 -8.32 -13.35
CA LEU A 145 -13.79 -6.96 -13.60
C LEU A 145 -15.09 -6.66 -12.86
N VAL A 146 -16.02 -7.62 -12.78
CA VAL A 146 -17.29 -7.43 -12.04
C VAL A 146 -17.03 -7.23 -10.55
N ILE A 147 -16.18 -8.06 -9.94
CA ILE A 147 -15.86 -7.93 -8.52
C ILE A 147 -15.11 -6.61 -8.28
N PHE A 148 -14.11 -6.29 -9.11
CA PHE A 148 -13.28 -5.11 -8.93
C PHE A 148 -14.08 -3.80 -9.14
N SER A 149 -14.95 -3.76 -10.15
CA SER A 149 -15.90 -2.66 -10.35
C SER A 149 -16.82 -2.49 -9.15
N THR A 150 -17.33 -3.59 -8.57
CA THR A 150 -18.22 -3.52 -7.40
C THR A 150 -17.54 -2.83 -6.21
N LEU A 151 -16.25 -3.10 -5.98
CA LEU A 151 -15.49 -2.41 -4.93
C LEU A 151 -15.42 -0.89 -5.14
N LYS A 152 -15.33 -0.45 -6.40
CA LYS A 152 -15.32 0.98 -6.79
C LYS A 152 -16.71 1.62 -6.66
N VAL A 153 -17.77 0.87 -6.94
CA VAL A 153 -19.16 1.35 -6.85
C VAL A 153 -19.62 1.59 -5.41
N PHE A 154 -19.04 0.91 -4.41
CA PHE A 154 -19.43 1.14 -3.00
C PHE A 154 -19.20 2.58 -2.52
N HIS A 155 -18.13 3.21 -3.00
CA HIS A 155 -17.74 4.57 -2.61
C HIS A 155 -17.37 5.39 -3.86
N PRO A 156 -18.35 5.78 -4.69
CA PRO A 156 -18.08 6.32 -6.02
C PRO A 156 -17.50 7.73 -6.00
N LEU A 157 -17.84 8.54 -4.98
CA LEU A 157 -17.26 9.88 -4.77
C LEU A 157 -15.77 9.78 -4.44
N ASP A 158 -15.44 8.95 -3.46
CA ASP A 158 -14.09 8.69 -2.98
C ASP A 158 -13.19 8.06 -4.06
N PHE A 159 -13.76 7.13 -4.84
CA PHE A 159 -13.08 6.58 -5.99
C PHE A 159 -12.78 7.65 -7.04
N ALA A 160 -13.77 8.48 -7.41
CA ALA A 160 -13.58 9.51 -8.43
C ALA A 160 -12.49 10.51 -8.03
N ASP A 161 -12.49 10.96 -6.78
CA ASP A 161 -11.48 11.89 -6.25
C ASP A 161 -10.06 11.31 -6.33
N GLY A 162 -9.89 10.02 -6.00
CA GLY A 162 -8.59 9.34 -6.12
C GLY A 162 -8.18 9.06 -7.57
N PHE A 163 -9.13 8.63 -8.41
CA PHE A 163 -8.91 8.29 -9.81
C PHE A 163 -8.47 9.50 -10.64
N GLU A 164 -9.03 10.69 -10.35
CA GLU A 164 -8.62 11.96 -10.95
C GLU A 164 -7.16 12.33 -10.69
N MET A 165 -6.53 11.81 -9.63
CA MET A 165 -5.15 12.17 -9.32
C MET A 165 -4.15 11.60 -10.35
N TYR A 166 -4.47 10.47 -10.98
CA TYR A 166 -3.52 9.75 -11.84
C TYR A 166 -4.04 9.43 -13.25
N ASP A 167 -5.35 9.21 -13.46
CA ASP A 167 -5.86 8.87 -14.78
C ASP A 167 -5.92 10.10 -15.71
N ILE A 168 -5.43 9.93 -16.94
CA ILE A 168 -5.25 11.01 -17.92
C ILE A 168 -6.60 11.61 -18.34
N ILE A 169 -7.63 10.78 -18.51
CA ILE A 169 -8.96 11.20 -18.97
C ILE A 169 -9.75 11.77 -17.79
N ALA A 170 -9.67 11.14 -16.62
CA ALA A 170 -10.32 11.58 -15.40
C ALA A 170 -9.87 13.00 -14.98
N LYS A 171 -8.57 13.30 -15.09
CA LYS A 171 -8.02 14.66 -14.87
C LYS A 171 -8.74 15.74 -15.68
N ARG A 172 -9.25 15.39 -16.87
CA ARG A 172 -9.94 16.32 -17.76
C ARG A 172 -11.46 16.29 -17.61
N SER A 173 -12.03 15.17 -17.16
CA SER A 173 -13.47 14.98 -17.04
C SER A 173 -13.83 14.19 -15.80
N ARG A 174 -14.33 14.90 -14.79
CA ARG A 174 -14.91 14.32 -13.57
C ARG A 174 -16.08 13.38 -13.85
N VAL A 175 -16.84 13.63 -14.92
CA VAL A 175 -17.94 12.75 -15.35
C VAL A 175 -17.39 11.38 -15.77
N TYR A 176 -16.25 11.35 -16.46
CA TYR A 176 -15.60 10.08 -16.81
C TYR A 176 -15.18 9.32 -15.55
N ALA A 177 -14.64 10.00 -14.53
CA ALA A 177 -14.27 9.36 -13.26
C ALA A 177 -15.45 8.67 -12.57
N TYR A 178 -16.63 9.30 -12.57
CA TYR A 178 -17.86 8.71 -12.03
C TYR A 178 -18.41 7.55 -12.88
N CYS A 179 -18.29 7.64 -14.20
CA CYS A 179 -18.78 6.60 -15.10
C CYS A 179 -17.83 5.40 -15.17
N TYR A 180 -16.55 5.57 -14.84
CA TYR A 180 -15.53 4.54 -15.01
C TYR A 180 -15.84 3.19 -14.33
N PRO A 181 -16.32 3.13 -13.07
CA PRO A 181 -16.71 1.86 -12.47
C PRO A 181 -17.81 1.14 -13.26
N LEU A 182 -18.77 1.88 -13.83
CA LEU A 182 -19.83 1.30 -14.67
C LEU A 182 -19.30 0.81 -16.02
N ILE A 183 -18.30 1.48 -16.57
CA ILE A 183 -17.62 1.04 -17.80
C ILE A 183 -16.93 -0.31 -17.55
N GLU A 184 -16.21 -0.45 -16.44
CA GLU A 184 -15.57 -1.71 -16.06
C GLU A 184 -16.59 -2.82 -15.77
N LEU A 185 -17.70 -2.49 -15.09
CA LEU A 185 -18.80 -3.43 -14.87
C LEU A 185 -19.33 -3.96 -16.21
N PHE A 186 -19.58 -3.06 -17.15
CA PHE A 186 -20.09 -3.40 -18.47
C PHE A 186 -19.09 -4.27 -19.24
N LEU A 187 -17.80 -3.96 -19.21
CA LEU A 187 -16.76 -4.79 -19.81
C LEU A 187 -16.72 -6.18 -19.16
N GLY A 188 -16.81 -6.28 -17.84
CA GLY A 188 -16.84 -7.55 -17.12
C GLY A 188 -18.04 -8.41 -17.52
N LEU A 189 -19.23 -7.81 -17.61
CA LEU A 189 -20.42 -8.50 -18.10
C LEU A 189 -20.27 -8.92 -19.58
N ALA A 190 -19.68 -8.08 -20.43
CA ALA A 190 -19.44 -8.40 -21.83
C ALA A 190 -18.46 -9.57 -22.01
N PHE A 191 -17.43 -9.67 -21.17
CA PHE A 191 -16.55 -10.84 -21.11
C PHE A 191 -17.29 -12.10 -20.70
N LEU A 192 -18.11 -12.05 -19.64
CA LEU A 192 -18.90 -13.20 -19.17
C LEU A 192 -19.91 -13.70 -20.20
N SER A 193 -20.55 -12.78 -20.92
CA SER A 193 -21.59 -13.13 -21.91
C SER A 193 -21.05 -13.33 -23.32
N PHE A 194 -19.73 -13.23 -23.54
CA PHE A 194 -19.11 -13.19 -24.88
C PHE A 194 -19.78 -12.16 -25.81
N PHE A 195 -20.20 -11.01 -25.28
CA PHE A 195 -20.87 -9.99 -26.06
C PHE A 195 -19.86 -9.20 -26.89
N LEU A 196 -20.01 -9.25 -28.22
CA LEU A 196 -19.15 -8.57 -29.20
C LEU A 196 -17.65 -8.66 -28.86
N PRO A 197 -17.07 -9.88 -28.79
CA PRO A 197 -15.77 -10.12 -28.14
C PRO A 197 -14.64 -9.29 -28.72
N ILE A 198 -14.56 -9.16 -30.05
CA ILE A 198 -13.53 -8.36 -30.73
C ILE A 198 -13.58 -6.89 -30.27
N LEU A 199 -14.77 -6.30 -30.21
CA LEU A 199 -14.96 -4.92 -29.76
C LEU A 199 -14.59 -4.79 -28.28
N THR A 200 -15.06 -5.73 -27.45
CA THR A 200 -14.74 -5.77 -26.02
C THR A 200 -13.23 -5.78 -25.78
N TYR A 201 -12.47 -6.63 -26.49
CA TYR A 201 -11.01 -6.66 -26.35
C TYR A 201 -10.36 -5.33 -26.75
N ILE A 202 -10.77 -4.74 -27.88
CA ILE A 202 -10.21 -3.46 -28.36
C ILE A 202 -10.47 -2.36 -27.32
N VAL A 203 -11.69 -2.25 -26.81
CA VAL A 203 -12.05 -1.25 -25.80
C VAL A 203 -11.27 -1.48 -24.51
N THR A 204 -11.17 -2.74 -24.04
CA THR A 204 -10.37 -3.11 -22.86
C THR A 204 -8.91 -2.71 -23.03
N ILE A 205 -8.27 -3.05 -24.15
CA ILE A 205 -6.87 -2.67 -24.42
C ILE A 205 -6.70 -1.16 -24.34
N ILE A 206 -7.57 -0.39 -24.99
CA ILE A 206 -7.48 1.08 -25.02
C ILE A 206 -7.61 1.65 -23.60
N ILE A 207 -8.67 1.29 -22.88
CA ILE A 207 -8.97 1.85 -21.56
C ILE A 207 -7.86 1.52 -20.57
N PHE A 208 -7.48 0.25 -20.43
CA PHE A 208 -6.48 -0.17 -19.44
C PHE A 208 -5.06 0.27 -19.80
N THR A 209 -4.73 0.43 -21.10
CA THR A 209 -3.45 1.03 -21.48
C THR A 209 -3.38 2.50 -21.10
N ILE A 210 -4.45 3.28 -21.33
CA ILE A 210 -4.49 4.69 -20.93
C ILE A 210 -4.39 4.82 -19.40
N GLY A 211 -5.12 3.99 -18.66
CA GLY A 211 -5.05 3.93 -17.18
C GLY A 211 -3.64 3.59 -16.69
N SER A 212 -3.01 2.55 -17.26
CA SER A 212 -1.64 2.14 -16.93
C SER A 212 -0.64 3.27 -17.16
N VAL A 213 -0.73 3.98 -18.30
CA VAL A 213 0.17 5.12 -18.58
C VAL A 213 -0.04 6.24 -17.56
N GLY A 214 -1.29 6.54 -17.17
CA GLY A 214 -1.59 7.52 -16.14
C GLY A 214 -0.97 7.16 -14.77
N VAL A 215 -1.09 5.90 -14.36
CA VAL A 215 -0.48 5.40 -13.11
C VAL A 215 1.04 5.47 -13.16
N ILE A 216 1.67 5.07 -14.28
CA ILE A 216 3.13 5.17 -14.46
C ILE A 216 3.60 6.62 -14.34
N GLN A 217 2.90 7.57 -14.98
CA GLN A 217 3.24 9.00 -14.90
C GLN A 217 3.11 9.50 -13.45
N ALA A 218 2.02 9.18 -12.75
CA ALA A 218 1.83 9.59 -11.36
C ALA A 218 2.91 9.01 -10.42
N LEU A 219 3.35 7.77 -10.66
CA LEU A 219 4.45 7.15 -9.93
C LEU A 219 5.80 7.86 -10.18
N GLN A 220 6.07 8.27 -11.41
CA GLN A 220 7.28 9.01 -11.78
C GLN A 220 7.32 10.42 -11.16
N GLU A 221 6.15 11.04 -10.99
CA GLU A 221 6.00 12.36 -10.36
C GLU A 221 6.18 12.33 -8.83
N GLY A 222 6.36 11.14 -8.23
CA GLY A 222 6.56 11.00 -6.79
C GLY A 222 5.35 11.44 -5.96
N LEU A 223 4.16 11.43 -6.56
CA LEU A 223 2.90 11.66 -5.87
C LEU A 223 2.76 10.55 -4.79
N ASP A 224 2.95 10.93 -3.53
CA ASP A 224 2.60 10.11 -2.37
C ASP A 224 1.07 10.02 -2.41
N ILE A 225 0.53 9.02 -3.12
CA ILE A 225 -0.92 8.75 -3.19
C ILE A 225 -1.36 8.22 -1.83
N LYS A 226 -1.30 9.08 -0.82
CA LYS A 226 -2.04 8.92 0.43
C LYS A 226 -3.43 9.46 0.17
N CYS A 227 -4.23 8.63 -0.50
CA CYS A 227 -5.63 8.93 -0.71
C CYS A 227 -6.39 8.79 0.63
N PRO A 228 -7.18 9.79 1.05
CA PRO A 228 -7.93 9.79 2.31
C PRO A 228 -9.13 8.82 2.38
N CYS A 229 -9.42 8.03 1.33
CA CYS A 229 -10.80 7.57 1.11
C CYS A 229 -11.02 6.06 0.94
N MET A 230 -9.99 5.24 0.68
CA MET A 230 -10.11 3.77 0.78
C MET A 230 -9.84 3.32 2.21
N GLY A 231 -10.74 3.71 3.11
CA GLY A 231 -10.70 3.33 4.50
C GLY A 231 -10.75 1.81 4.68
N THR A 232 -9.71 1.27 5.31
CA THR A 232 -9.68 0.00 6.08
C THR A 232 -9.85 -1.34 5.37
N VAL A 233 -10.27 -1.43 4.11
CA VAL A 233 -10.45 -2.75 3.45
C VAL A 233 -9.21 -3.20 2.66
N LEU A 234 -8.45 -2.27 2.08
CA LEU A 234 -7.27 -2.53 1.24
C LEU A 234 -6.20 -1.45 1.47
N ASP A 235 -5.48 -1.51 2.59
CA ASP A 235 -4.36 -0.60 2.92
C ASP A 235 -3.09 -1.01 2.14
N VAL A 236 -3.19 -1.19 0.83
CA VAL A 236 -2.10 -1.53 -0.10
C VAL A 236 -1.66 -0.30 -0.90
N PRO A 237 -0.38 -0.19 -1.32
CA PRO A 237 0.02 0.83 -2.28
C PRO A 237 -0.75 0.59 -3.58
N LEU A 238 -1.86 1.31 -3.73
CA LEU A 238 -2.84 1.10 -4.81
C LEU A 238 -2.16 1.21 -6.18
N SER A 239 -1.15 2.08 -6.30
CA SER A 239 -0.44 2.35 -7.54
C SER A 239 0.31 1.15 -8.14
N THR A 240 0.98 0.31 -7.35
CA THR A 240 1.71 -0.85 -7.90
C THR A 240 0.80 -2.03 -8.22
N VAL A 241 -0.25 -2.18 -7.43
CA VAL A 241 -1.27 -3.21 -7.60
C VAL A 241 -2.11 -2.93 -8.84
N THR A 242 -2.70 -1.74 -8.93
CA THR A 242 -3.52 -1.32 -10.07
C THR A 242 -2.72 -1.34 -11.36
N LEU A 243 -1.44 -0.94 -11.34
CA LEU A 243 -0.57 -1.05 -12.51
C LEU A 243 -0.39 -2.50 -12.99
N THR A 244 -0.12 -3.42 -12.05
CA THR A 244 0.05 -4.84 -12.39
C THR A 244 -1.23 -5.43 -12.96
N GLU A 245 -2.37 -5.05 -12.37
CA GLU A 245 -3.70 -5.47 -12.77
C GLU A 245 -4.05 -4.98 -14.18
N ASP A 246 -4.00 -3.67 -14.43
CA ASP A 246 -4.35 -3.04 -15.70
C ASP A 246 -3.49 -3.58 -16.84
N ILE A 247 -2.17 -3.73 -16.61
CA ILE A 247 -1.25 -4.34 -17.58
C ILE A 247 -1.64 -5.79 -17.85
N SER A 248 -1.90 -6.59 -16.81
CA SER A 248 -2.26 -7.99 -16.99
C SER A 248 -3.55 -8.15 -17.82
N MET A 249 -4.55 -7.30 -17.58
CA MET A 249 -5.81 -7.31 -18.32
C MET A 249 -5.63 -6.85 -19.76
N ALA A 250 -4.84 -5.80 -20.00
CA ALA A 250 -4.52 -5.33 -21.34
C ALA A 250 -3.77 -6.40 -22.16
N VAL A 251 -2.79 -7.08 -21.55
CA VAL A 251 -2.04 -8.18 -22.18
C VAL A 251 -2.97 -9.36 -22.48
N MET A 252 -3.82 -9.75 -21.54
CA MET A 252 -4.75 -10.86 -21.74
C MET A 252 -5.78 -10.55 -22.85
N ALA A 253 -6.33 -9.34 -22.88
CA ALA A 253 -7.22 -8.88 -23.94
C ALA A 253 -6.51 -8.86 -25.31
N PHE A 254 -5.24 -8.43 -25.36
CA PHE A 254 -4.44 -8.48 -26.58
C PHE A 254 -4.23 -9.91 -27.07
N ILE A 255 -3.89 -10.85 -26.18
CA ILE A 255 -3.77 -12.27 -26.53
C ILE A 255 -5.09 -12.81 -27.07
N LEU A 256 -6.22 -12.50 -26.42
CA LEU A 256 -7.55 -12.91 -26.88
C LEU A 256 -7.90 -12.33 -28.26
N LEU A 257 -7.53 -11.07 -28.52
CA LEU A 257 -7.72 -10.43 -29.82
C LEU A 257 -6.91 -11.14 -30.91
N VAL A 258 -5.63 -11.42 -30.66
CA VAL A 258 -4.75 -12.12 -31.62
C VAL A 258 -5.27 -13.52 -31.92
N ILE A 259 -5.63 -14.31 -30.90
CA ILE A 259 -6.18 -15.67 -31.09
C ILE A 259 -7.55 -15.63 -31.78
N SER A 260 -8.28 -14.51 -31.73
CA SER A 260 -9.58 -14.39 -32.40
C SER A 260 -9.47 -14.01 -33.88
N ILE A 261 -8.31 -13.50 -34.32
CA ILE A 261 -8.06 -13.09 -35.70
C ILE A 261 -7.32 -14.20 -36.49
N ILE A 262 -6.58 -15.07 -35.78
CA ILE A 262 -5.89 -16.25 -36.33
C ILE A 262 -6.84 -17.45 -36.36
#